data_AF-A0A7S4K1N5-F1
#
_entry.id   AF-A0A7S4K1N5-F1
#
_cell.length_a   1.000
_cell.length_b   1.000
_cell.length_c   1.000
_cell.angle_alpha   90.00
_cell.angle_beta   90.00
_cell.angle_gamma   90.00
#
_symmetry.space_group_name_H-M   'P 1'
#
loop_
_entity.id
_entity.type
_entity.pdbx_description
1 polymer ?
#
loop_
_entity_poly.entity_id
_entity_poly.type
_entity_poly.pdbx_seq_one_letter_code
_entity_poly.pdbx_strand_id
1 'polypeptide(L)'
;AATPAGTRRPPRDPHATRRPPNPCIHIRTWSHPQASAMAPATAHTAKELFDAFIVDKTPALRRLPFQPAPAGSTDRVALLIEPRCHAALEHVVRNAVHFLGPQWQLQIFHGTDNLEFITSLFTADELAHVQLVSLEVDNLSPLAHNELMCTHWLWSRAAAERVLIFQTDSLICRHGIDEFEGWDYVGAPWREDDLWCAGKPWLSHAGNGGFSLRWLH
;
A
#
# COMPACT_ATOMS: atom_id res chain seq x y z
N ALA A 1 -44.01 33.62 -18.53
CA ALA A 1 -43.37 32.29 -18.47
C ALA A 1 -42.12 32.33 -19.33
N ALA A 2 -40.95 32.45 -18.69
CA ALA A 2 -39.65 32.56 -19.36
C ALA A 2 -38.79 31.36 -18.94
N THR A 3 -38.36 30.59 -19.93
CA THR A 3 -37.50 29.41 -19.82
C THR A 3 -36.07 29.82 -19.44
N PRO A 4 -35.35 29.13 -18.54
CA PRO A 4 -33.98 29.48 -18.22
C PRO A 4 -33.01 29.00 -19.32
N ALA A 5 -32.01 29.83 -19.60
CA ALA A 5 -30.94 29.60 -20.56
C ALA A 5 -30.07 28.39 -20.18
N GLY A 6 -29.89 27.46 -21.11
CA GLY A 6 -28.95 26.35 -20.98
C GLY A 6 -27.50 26.84 -21.10
N THR A 7 -26.70 26.55 -20.09
CA THR A 7 -25.24 26.75 -20.10
C THR A 7 -24.60 25.75 -21.07
N ARG A 8 -24.05 26.26 -22.17
CA ARG A 8 -23.28 25.45 -23.14
C ARG A 8 -21.94 25.06 -22.52
N ARG A 9 -21.63 23.76 -22.51
CA ARG A 9 -20.27 23.24 -22.24
C ARG A 9 -19.29 23.81 -23.28
N PRO A 10 -18.06 24.18 -22.89
CA PRO A 10 -17.03 24.55 -23.85
C PRO A 10 -16.65 23.36 -24.74
N PRO A 11 -16.19 23.60 -25.99
CA PRO A 11 -15.83 22.54 -26.92
C PRO A 11 -14.60 21.77 -26.41
N ARG A 12 -14.61 20.44 -26.60
CA ARG A 12 -13.46 19.58 -26.30
C ARG A 12 -12.31 19.90 -27.25
N ASP A 13 -11.13 20.11 -26.68
CA ASP A 13 -9.88 20.27 -27.42
C ASP A 13 -9.60 19.01 -28.24
N PRO A 14 -9.49 19.10 -29.59
CA PRO A 14 -9.18 17.97 -30.45
C PRO A 14 -7.74 17.43 -30.30
N HIS A 15 -6.90 18.06 -29.46
CA HIS A 15 -5.53 17.59 -29.17
C HIS A 15 -5.40 16.79 -27.85
N ALA A 16 -6.47 16.61 -27.09
CA ALA A 16 -6.47 15.84 -25.85
C ALA A 16 -6.58 14.31 -26.07
N THR A 17 -5.77 13.73 -26.96
CA THR A 17 -5.63 12.26 -27.03
C THR A 17 -4.24 11.85 -27.52
N ARG A 18 -3.33 11.64 -26.57
CA ARG A 18 -2.49 10.44 -26.59
C ARG A 18 -2.43 9.92 -25.16
N ARG A 19 -3.27 8.92 -24.84
CA ARG A 19 -2.96 8.02 -23.72
C ARG A 19 -1.53 7.54 -23.94
N PRO A 20 -0.61 7.67 -22.97
CA PRO A 20 0.67 6.99 -23.09
C PRO A 20 0.39 5.49 -23.35
N PRO A 21 1.21 4.81 -24.17
CA PRO A 21 1.05 3.38 -24.39
C PRO A 21 0.99 2.69 -23.02
N ASN A 22 0.02 1.79 -22.83
CA ASN A 22 -0.11 0.99 -21.60
C ASN A 22 1.28 0.50 -21.20
N PRO A 23 1.83 0.91 -20.05
CA PRO A 23 3.02 0.26 -19.54
C PRO A 23 2.63 -1.19 -19.29
N CYS A 24 3.05 -2.10 -20.17
CA CYS A 24 2.98 -3.53 -19.91
C CYS A 24 3.89 -3.80 -18.72
N ILE A 25 3.31 -3.78 -17.52
CA ILE A 25 3.97 -4.26 -16.31
C ILE A 25 4.09 -5.77 -16.48
N HIS A 26 5.25 -6.22 -16.94
CA HIS A 26 5.57 -7.63 -16.99
C HIS A 26 5.75 -8.14 -15.56
N ILE A 27 4.72 -8.80 -15.03
CA ILE A 27 4.83 -9.60 -13.82
C ILE A 27 5.77 -10.75 -14.14
N ARG A 28 7.02 -10.65 -13.71
CA ARG A 28 7.96 -11.78 -13.81
C ARG A 28 7.65 -12.74 -12.67
N THR A 29 6.92 -13.81 -12.97
CA THR A 29 6.93 -15.00 -12.15
C THR A 29 8.31 -15.63 -12.28
N TRP A 30 9.16 -15.50 -11.27
CA TRP A 30 10.43 -16.21 -11.22
C TRP A 30 10.15 -17.65 -10.79
N SER A 31 10.19 -18.58 -11.74
CA SER A 31 10.34 -20.01 -11.44
C SER A 31 11.79 -20.40 -11.69
N HIS A 32 12.47 -20.91 -10.67
CA HIS A 32 13.83 -21.40 -10.82
C HIS A 32 13.83 -22.62 -11.77
N PRO A 33 14.60 -22.65 -12.87
CA PRO A 33 14.53 -23.70 -13.89
C PRO A 33 14.88 -25.11 -13.36
N GLN A 34 15.47 -25.20 -12.17
CA GLN A 34 15.81 -26.46 -11.50
C GLN A 34 14.91 -26.77 -10.28
N ALA A 35 13.81 -26.04 -10.07
CA ALA A 35 12.92 -26.26 -8.92
C ALA A 35 12.41 -27.72 -8.80
N SER A 36 12.28 -28.41 -9.93
CA SER A 36 11.91 -29.83 -10.03
C SER A 36 13.05 -30.83 -9.78
N ALA A 37 14.29 -30.36 -9.71
CA ALA A 37 15.50 -31.19 -9.58
C ALA A 37 16.26 -30.97 -8.25
N MET A 38 15.77 -30.08 -7.39
CA MET A 38 16.35 -29.89 -6.06
C MET A 38 16.00 -31.11 -5.20
N ALA A 39 16.99 -31.62 -4.43
CA ALA A 39 16.76 -32.56 -3.34
C ALA A 39 15.59 -32.08 -2.46
N PRO A 40 14.91 -32.92 -1.66
CA PRO A 40 13.93 -32.44 -0.70
C PRO A 40 14.66 -31.53 0.30
N ALA A 41 14.78 -30.26 -0.06
CA ALA A 41 15.12 -29.18 0.83
C ALA A 41 14.10 -29.29 1.95
N THR A 42 14.52 -29.01 3.19
CA THR A 42 13.58 -28.66 4.25
C THR A 42 12.54 -27.73 3.64
N ALA A 43 11.32 -28.26 3.44
CA ALA A 43 10.35 -27.65 2.55
C ALA A 43 9.78 -26.43 3.27
N HIS A 44 10.45 -25.29 3.13
CA HIS A 44 10.03 -24.07 3.77
C HIS A 44 8.83 -23.50 3.05
N THR A 45 7.81 -23.10 3.80
CA THR A 45 6.68 -22.37 3.22
C THR A 45 7.12 -20.97 2.77
N ALA A 46 6.40 -20.35 1.83
CA ALA A 46 6.66 -18.97 1.44
C ALA A 46 6.62 -18.02 2.66
N LYS A 47 5.73 -18.31 3.61
CA LYS A 47 5.65 -17.59 4.88
C LYS A 47 6.92 -17.73 5.71
N GLU A 48 7.44 -18.96 5.88
CA GLU A 48 8.66 -19.20 6.64
C GLU A 48 9.88 -18.52 6.02
N LEU A 49 9.99 -18.54 4.68
CA LEU A 49 11.05 -17.84 3.96
C LEU A 49 10.94 -16.32 4.16
N PHE A 50 9.73 -15.78 4.10
CA PHE A 50 9.47 -14.37 4.36
C PHE A 50 9.81 -14.01 5.81
N ASP A 51 9.31 -14.75 6.80
CA ASP A 51 9.59 -14.52 8.21
C ASP A 51 11.11 -14.54 8.49
N ALA A 52 11.83 -15.52 7.93
CA ALA A 52 13.29 -15.61 8.06
C ALA A 52 14.00 -14.41 7.41
N PHE A 53 13.54 -13.99 6.23
CA PHE A 53 14.05 -12.79 5.56
C PHE A 53 13.83 -11.53 6.41
N ILE A 54 12.64 -11.36 6.98
CA ILE A 54 12.30 -10.22 7.84
C ILE A 54 13.23 -10.19 9.06
N VAL A 55 13.42 -11.31 9.74
CA VAL A 55 14.32 -11.41 10.90
C VAL A 55 15.76 -11.05 10.51
N ASP A 56 16.26 -11.59 9.40
CA ASP A 56 17.63 -11.34 8.93
C ASP A 56 17.86 -9.87 8.50
N LYS A 57 16.88 -9.25 7.83
CA LYS A 57 17.06 -7.94 7.19
C LYS A 57 16.64 -6.74 8.03
N THR A 58 15.76 -6.90 9.01
CA THR A 58 15.30 -5.78 9.86
C THR A 58 16.45 -5.02 10.56
N PRO A 59 17.49 -5.68 11.11
CA PRO A 59 18.62 -4.97 11.72
C PRO A 59 19.35 -4.03 10.77
N ALA A 60 19.35 -4.31 9.46
CA ALA A 60 19.95 -3.42 8.47
C ALA A 60 19.11 -2.15 8.26
N LEU A 61 17.79 -2.29 8.24
CA LEU A 61 16.87 -1.15 8.09
C LEU A 61 16.91 -0.20 9.29
N ARG A 62 17.14 -0.72 10.51
CA ARG A 62 17.31 0.12 11.73
C ARG A 62 18.50 1.09 11.65
N ARG A 63 19.46 0.85 10.76
CA ARG A 63 20.63 1.73 10.55
C ARG A 63 20.38 2.83 9.53
N LEU A 64 19.27 2.78 8.81
CA LEU A 64 18.93 3.77 7.79
C LEU A 64 18.14 4.92 8.43
N PRO A 65 18.20 6.13 7.85
CA PRO A 65 17.40 7.26 8.33
C PRO A 65 15.91 6.92 8.30
N PHE A 66 15.24 7.17 9.42
CA PHE A 66 13.79 7.08 9.53
C PHE A 66 13.21 8.50 9.59
N GLN A 67 12.86 9.04 8.42
CA GLN A 67 12.48 10.45 8.27
C GLN A 67 11.24 10.58 7.38
N PRO A 68 10.05 10.17 7.87
CA PRO A 68 8.81 10.50 7.17
C PRO A 68 8.57 12.02 7.21
N ALA A 69 7.84 12.53 6.23
CA ALA A 69 7.50 13.94 6.15
C ALA A 69 6.62 14.37 7.35
N PRO A 70 6.82 15.59 7.89
CA PRO A 70 5.94 16.13 8.92
C PRO A 70 4.47 16.19 8.48
N ALA A 71 3.55 16.10 9.45
CA ALA A 71 2.11 16.17 9.17
C ALA A 71 1.74 17.46 8.41
N GLY A 72 1.00 17.31 7.31
CA GLY A 72 0.54 18.43 6.47
C GLY A 72 1.61 19.10 5.61
N SER A 73 2.84 18.57 5.55
CA SER A 73 3.94 19.17 4.77
C SER A 73 3.97 18.74 3.29
N THR A 74 3.16 17.76 2.90
CA THR A 74 3.14 17.14 1.57
C THR A 74 1.74 16.62 1.27
N ASP A 75 1.43 16.42 -0.01
CA ASP A 75 0.18 15.82 -0.47
C ASP A 75 0.25 14.28 -0.61
N ARG A 76 1.30 13.65 -0.06
CA ARG A 76 1.56 12.21 -0.14
C ARG A 76 1.61 11.57 1.25
N VAL A 77 0.93 10.42 1.40
CA VAL A 77 0.94 9.62 2.63
C VAL A 77 1.09 8.13 2.31
N ALA A 78 2.01 7.47 3.02
CA ALA A 78 2.07 6.03 3.13
C ALA A 78 1.17 5.61 4.29
N LEU A 79 0.14 4.80 4.00
CA LEU A 79 -0.91 4.42 4.95
C LEU A 79 -0.88 2.91 5.18
N LEU A 80 -0.71 2.53 6.44
CA LEU A 80 -0.78 1.15 6.93
C LEU A 80 -1.98 1.00 7.86
N ILE A 81 -2.80 -0.04 7.64
CA ILE A 81 -3.85 -0.47 8.58
C ILE A 81 -3.41 -1.80 9.15
N GLU A 82 -2.98 -1.81 10.41
CA GLU A 82 -2.51 -3.02 11.07
C GLU A 82 -2.89 -2.95 12.55
N PRO A 83 -4.06 -3.51 12.94
CA PRO A 83 -4.48 -3.51 14.32
C PRO A 83 -3.76 -4.57 15.18
N ARG A 84 -2.98 -5.48 14.59
CA ARG A 84 -2.34 -6.59 15.30
C ARG A 84 -0.87 -6.30 15.63
N CYS A 85 -0.36 -6.94 16.67
CA CYS A 85 1.08 -7.04 16.95
C CYS A 85 1.78 -7.96 15.93
N HIS A 86 2.00 -7.47 14.72
CA HIS A 86 2.51 -8.26 13.61
C HIS A 86 4.05 -8.23 13.53
N ALA A 87 4.69 -9.39 13.43
CA ALA A 87 6.16 -9.52 13.44
C ALA A 87 6.86 -8.76 12.31
N ALA A 88 6.20 -8.60 11.16
CA ALA A 88 6.75 -7.86 10.02
C ALA A 88 6.53 -6.34 10.07
N LEU A 89 5.77 -5.82 11.05
CA LEU A 89 5.35 -4.41 11.09
C LEU A 89 6.55 -3.46 11.02
N GLU A 90 7.55 -3.67 11.88
CA GLU A 90 8.75 -2.83 11.90
C GLU A 90 9.46 -2.83 10.55
N HIS A 91 9.64 -4.01 9.96
CA HIS A 91 10.36 -4.16 8.71
C HIS A 91 9.66 -3.43 7.57
N VAL A 92 8.35 -3.66 7.38
CA VAL A 92 7.61 -3.06 6.26
C VAL A 92 7.52 -1.55 6.40
N VAL A 93 7.38 -1.03 7.63
CA VAL A 93 7.35 0.41 7.90
C VAL A 93 8.70 1.05 7.59
N ARG A 94 9.82 0.46 8.06
CA ARG A 94 11.17 0.97 7.76
C ARG A 94 11.49 0.85 6.27
N ASN A 95 11.06 -0.23 5.61
CA ASN A 95 11.19 -0.43 4.18
C ASN A 95 10.45 0.66 3.39
N ALA A 96 9.18 0.93 3.75
CA ALA A 96 8.38 1.98 3.12
C ALA A 96 9.03 3.36 3.30
N VAL A 97 9.39 3.75 4.53
CA VAL A 97 10.03 5.04 4.80
C VAL A 97 11.36 5.19 4.04
N HIS A 98 12.16 4.12 3.96
CA HIS A 98 13.42 4.17 3.22
C HIS A 98 13.24 4.43 1.72
N PHE A 99 12.32 3.70 1.07
CA PHE A 99 12.17 3.80 -0.38
C PHE A 99 11.33 4.99 -0.84
N LEU A 100 10.41 5.48 0.00
CA LEU A 100 9.58 6.64 -0.30
C LEU A 100 10.30 7.96 0.03
N GLY A 101 11.13 7.95 1.07
CA GLY A 101 11.91 9.12 1.47
C GLY A 101 11.08 10.23 2.12
N PRO A 102 11.70 11.42 2.34
CA PRO A 102 11.16 12.47 3.20
C PRO A 102 10.02 13.29 2.58
N GLN A 103 9.56 12.94 1.37
CA GLN A 103 8.43 13.57 0.70
C GLN A 103 7.09 12.89 1.01
N TRP A 104 7.12 11.81 1.80
CA TRP A 104 5.96 10.99 2.14
C TRP A 104 5.70 11.05 3.64
N GLN A 105 4.48 11.43 4.03
CA GLN A 105 4.00 11.24 5.40
C GLN A 105 3.85 9.74 5.68
N LEU A 106 3.93 9.34 6.94
CA LEU A 106 3.58 7.99 7.38
C LEU A 106 2.38 8.05 8.32
N GLN A 107 1.35 7.26 8.01
CA GLN A 107 0.15 7.12 8.82
C GLN A 107 -0.11 5.64 9.11
N ILE A 108 -0.31 5.31 10.38
CA ILE A 108 -0.58 3.96 10.85
C ILE A 108 -1.90 3.96 11.61
N PHE A 109 -2.88 3.25 11.07
CA PHE A 109 -4.11 2.93 11.77
C PHE A 109 -3.87 1.67 12.62
N HIS A 110 -3.93 1.83 13.93
CA HIS A 110 -3.60 0.79 14.91
C HIS A 110 -4.83 0.38 15.72
N GLY A 111 -4.75 -0.81 16.33
CA GLY A 111 -5.75 -1.34 17.24
C GLY A 111 -5.54 -0.88 18.67
N THR A 112 -6.47 -1.21 19.57
CA THR A 112 -6.40 -0.88 21.00
C THR A 112 -5.18 -1.50 21.67
N ASP A 113 -4.81 -2.70 21.24
CA ASP A 113 -3.79 -3.52 21.90
C ASP A 113 -2.41 -3.41 21.23
N ASN A 114 -2.34 -2.68 20.10
CA ASN A 114 -1.14 -2.61 19.27
C ASN A 114 -0.31 -1.34 19.49
N LEU A 115 -0.86 -0.32 20.15
CA LEU A 115 -0.15 0.94 20.32
C LEU A 115 1.16 0.74 21.12
N GLU A 116 1.09 0.01 22.23
CA GLU A 116 2.27 -0.30 23.04
C GLU A 116 3.32 -1.08 22.23
N PHE A 117 2.88 -2.07 21.45
CA PHE A 117 3.75 -2.81 20.55
C PHE A 117 4.45 -1.90 19.56
N ILE A 118 3.74 -1.01 18.86
CA ILE A 118 4.35 -0.04 17.93
C ILE A 118 5.36 0.85 18.66
N THR A 119 5.01 1.39 19.83
CA THR A 119 5.94 2.24 20.61
C THR A 119 7.17 1.49 21.13
N SER A 120 7.12 0.16 21.20
CA SER A 120 8.30 -0.66 21.54
C SER A 120 9.25 -0.90 20.36
N LEU A 121 8.79 -0.72 19.11
CA LEU A 121 9.56 -0.99 17.89
C LEU A 121 10.32 0.24 17.35
N PHE A 122 9.89 1.44 17.74
CA PHE A 122 10.41 2.71 17.25
C PHE A 122 10.76 3.65 18.39
N THR A 123 11.74 4.52 18.19
CA THR A 123 12.07 5.55 19.19
C THR A 123 11.05 6.68 19.18
N ALA A 124 11.02 7.50 20.24
CA ALA A 124 10.15 8.67 20.31
C ALA A 124 10.43 9.67 19.17
N ASP A 125 11.70 9.85 18.80
CA ASP A 125 12.11 10.73 17.69
C ASP A 125 11.63 10.18 16.34
N GLU A 126 11.71 8.87 16.13
CA GLU A 126 11.19 8.22 14.92
C GLU A 126 9.67 8.41 14.79
N LEU A 127 8.94 8.31 15.91
CA LEU A 127 7.49 8.46 15.93
C LEU A 127 7.01 9.92 15.90
N ALA A 128 7.88 10.91 16.07
CA ALA A 128 7.51 12.33 16.14
C ALA A 128 6.80 12.85 14.88
N HIS A 129 7.02 12.21 13.73
CA HIS A 129 6.39 12.55 12.46
C HIS A 129 5.46 11.43 11.92
N VAL A 130 5.18 10.43 12.73
CA VAL A 130 4.26 9.33 12.38
C VAL A 130 2.87 9.63 12.92
N GLN A 131 1.87 9.56 12.06
CA GLN A 131 0.48 9.75 12.45
C GLN A 131 -0.12 8.42 12.89
N LEU A 132 -0.27 8.25 14.21
CA LEU A 132 -0.91 7.09 14.81
C LEU A 132 -2.40 7.38 15.01
N VAL A 133 -3.27 6.56 14.39
CA VAL A 133 -4.73 6.72 14.46
C VAL A 133 -5.35 5.45 15.02
N SER A 134 -6.10 5.58 16.12
CA SER A 134 -6.81 4.44 16.71
C SER A 134 -8.02 4.05 15.86
N LEU A 135 -8.16 2.75 15.61
CA LEU A 135 -9.36 2.15 15.01
C LEU A 135 -10.44 1.81 16.04
N GLU A 136 -10.13 1.92 17.34
CA GLU A 136 -11.03 1.55 18.45
C GLU A 136 -11.48 0.08 18.42
N VAL A 137 -10.66 -0.80 17.83
CA VAL A 137 -10.84 -2.25 17.80
C VAL A 137 -9.52 -2.94 18.13
N ASP A 138 -9.57 -4.14 18.66
CA ASP A 138 -8.39 -4.98 18.93
C ASP A 138 -7.80 -5.57 17.64
N ASN A 139 -8.68 -6.01 16.72
CA ASN A 139 -8.30 -6.66 15.47
C ASN A 139 -9.38 -6.48 14.39
N LEU A 140 -9.01 -6.74 13.14
CA LEU A 140 -9.93 -6.79 11.99
C LEU A 140 -9.89 -8.16 11.33
N SER A 141 -11.07 -8.71 11.03
CA SER A 141 -11.18 -9.82 10.09
C SER A 141 -10.88 -9.35 8.66
N PRO A 142 -10.53 -10.24 7.71
CA PRO A 142 -10.36 -9.85 6.31
C PRO A 142 -11.59 -9.15 5.72
N LEU A 143 -12.79 -9.58 6.12
CA LEU A 143 -14.03 -8.92 5.70
C LEU A 143 -14.15 -7.51 6.28
N ALA A 144 -13.93 -7.35 7.60
CA ALA A 144 -14.01 -6.05 8.25
C ALA A 144 -12.96 -5.06 7.72
N HIS A 145 -11.76 -5.56 7.38
CA HIS A 145 -10.73 -4.77 6.70
C HIS A 145 -11.22 -4.28 5.33
N ASN A 146 -11.79 -5.17 4.51
CA ASN A 146 -12.32 -4.79 3.20
C ASN A 146 -13.49 -3.80 3.31
N GLU A 147 -14.36 -3.97 4.31
CA GLU A 147 -15.44 -3.03 4.60
C GLU A 147 -14.90 -1.65 5.00
N LEU A 148 -13.92 -1.60 5.90
CA LEU A 148 -13.24 -0.36 6.32
C LEU A 148 -12.67 0.41 5.12
N MET A 149 -12.03 -0.30 4.19
CA MET A 149 -11.48 0.25 2.94
C MET A 149 -12.53 0.87 2.01
N CYS A 150 -13.81 0.58 2.22
CA CYS A 150 -14.95 1.16 1.50
C CYS A 150 -15.63 2.32 2.26
N THR A 151 -15.17 2.66 3.47
CA THR A 151 -15.83 3.69 4.29
C THR A 151 -15.30 5.09 4.01
N HIS A 152 -16.21 6.07 4.04
CA HIS A 152 -15.80 7.47 4.07
C HIS A 152 -14.95 7.80 5.31
N TRP A 153 -15.20 7.11 6.44
CA TRP A 153 -14.49 7.31 7.70
C TRP A 153 -12.96 7.15 7.55
N LEU A 154 -12.52 6.14 6.81
CA LEU A 154 -11.10 5.89 6.55
C LEU A 154 -10.53 7.00 5.65
N TRP A 155 -11.14 7.21 4.49
CA TRP A 155 -10.62 8.12 3.47
C TRP A 155 -10.67 9.59 3.90
N SER A 156 -11.65 9.99 4.73
CA SER A 156 -11.70 11.34 5.31
C SER A 156 -10.62 11.60 6.35
N ARG A 157 -9.91 10.54 6.80
CA ARG A 157 -8.82 10.61 7.79
C ARG A 157 -7.45 10.37 7.18
N ALA A 158 -7.37 10.04 5.88
CA ALA A 158 -6.09 9.96 5.21
C ALA A 158 -5.36 11.31 5.32
N ALA A 159 -4.08 11.28 5.70
CA ALA A 159 -3.33 12.51 5.97
C ALA A 159 -3.02 13.37 4.73
N ALA A 160 -3.28 12.82 3.53
CA ALA A 160 -2.99 13.47 2.27
C ALA A 160 -3.86 12.91 1.14
N GLU A 161 -3.87 13.59 -0.01
CA GLU A 161 -4.69 13.21 -1.17
C GLU A 161 -4.13 12.03 -1.96
N ARG A 162 -2.80 11.89 -2.03
CA ARG A 162 -2.13 10.73 -2.62
C ARG A 162 -1.81 9.73 -1.53
N VAL A 163 -2.49 8.59 -1.58
CA VAL A 163 -2.40 7.54 -0.57
C VAL A 163 -1.74 6.31 -1.17
N LEU A 164 -0.57 5.94 -0.64
CA LEU A 164 0.00 4.62 -0.85
C LEU A 164 -0.43 3.71 0.28
N ILE A 165 -1.34 2.80 -0.01
CA ILE A 165 -1.66 1.68 0.88
C ILE A 165 -0.55 0.65 0.77
N PHE A 166 -0.03 0.20 1.91
CA PHE A 166 0.86 -0.96 2.00
C PHE A 166 0.47 -1.83 3.20
N GLN A 167 0.67 -3.14 3.08
CA GLN A 167 0.34 -4.12 4.12
C GLN A 167 1.58 -4.87 4.59
N THR A 168 1.44 -5.66 5.66
CA THR A 168 2.54 -6.41 6.29
C THR A 168 3.12 -7.55 5.43
N ASP A 169 2.50 -7.84 4.29
CA ASP A 169 2.91 -8.80 3.26
C ASP A 169 3.50 -8.13 2.00
N SER A 170 3.79 -6.83 2.07
CA SER A 170 4.27 -6.03 0.92
C SER A 170 5.65 -5.40 1.20
N LEU A 171 6.49 -5.36 0.17
CA LEU A 171 7.83 -4.75 0.22
C LEU A 171 8.07 -3.87 -1.01
N ILE A 172 8.65 -2.70 -0.79
CA ILE A 172 9.20 -1.83 -1.83
C ILE A 172 10.64 -2.27 -2.10
N CYS A 173 10.96 -2.53 -3.36
CA CYS A 173 12.27 -3.04 -3.77
C CYS A 173 13.15 -1.99 -4.48
N ARG A 174 12.58 -0.82 -4.82
CA ARG A 174 13.27 0.29 -5.47
C ARG A 174 12.53 1.61 -5.28
N HIS A 175 13.23 2.71 -5.46
CA HIS A 175 12.64 4.04 -5.58
C HIS A 175 11.88 4.22 -6.91
N GLY A 176 11.16 5.34 -7.06
CA GLY A 176 10.48 5.73 -8.30
C GLY A 176 8.98 5.47 -8.31
N ILE A 177 8.32 5.46 -7.14
CA ILE A 177 6.86 5.36 -7.09
C ILE A 177 6.18 6.58 -7.72
N ASP A 178 6.88 7.72 -7.76
CA ASP A 178 6.39 8.98 -8.32
C ASP A 178 6.08 8.86 -9.83
N GLU A 179 6.70 7.90 -10.53
CA GLU A 179 6.40 7.59 -11.95
C GLU A 179 4.93 7.17 -12.16
N PHE A 180 4.25 6.75 -11.10
CA PHE A 180 2.86 6.27 -11.13
C PHE A 180 1.84 7.32 -10.71
N GLU A 181 2.25 8.55 -10.36
CA GLU A 181 1.35 9.61 -9.87
C GLU A 181 0.38 10.16 -10.91
N GLY A 182 0.58 9.84 -12.19
CA GLY A 182 -0.33 10.20 -13.28
C GLY A 182 -1.61 9.37 -13.37
N TRP A 183 -1.82 8.42 -12.45
CA TRP A 183 -2.96 7.49 -12.45
C TRP A 183 -3.77 7.64 -11.16
N ASP A 184 -5.09 7.59 -11.27
CA ASP A 184 -6.00 7.68 -10.11
C ASP A 184 -5.90 6.47 -9.19
N TYR A 185 -5.56 5.31 -9.76
CA TYR A 185 -5.36 4.05 -9.06
C TYR A 185 -4.28 3.21 -9.73
N VAL A 186 -3.35 2.69 -8.91
CA VAL A 186 -2.38 1.67 -9.30
C VAL A 186 -2.39 0.58 -8.24
N GLY A 187 -2.60 -0.67 -8.65
CA GLY A 187 -2.58 -1.85 -7.78
C GLY A 187 -2.11 -3.08 -8.55
N ALA A 188 -1.93 -4.20 -7.85
CA ALA A 188 -1.53 -5.44 -8.52
C ALA A 188 -2.74 -6.03 -9.26
N PRO A 189 -2.62 -6.35 -10.57
CA PRO A 189 -3.72 -6.95 -11.30
C PRO A 189 -4.01 -8.35 -10.76
N TRP A 190 -5.28 -8.72 -10.72
CA TRP A 190 -5.63 -10.13 -10.57
C TRP A 190 -5.54 -10.83 -11.91
N ARG A 191 -5.13 -12.10 -11.89
CA ARG A 191 -5.17 -12.92 -13.08
C ARG A 191 -6.56 -13.52 -13.22
N GLU A 192 -7.04 -13.64 -14.45
CA GLU A 192 -8.34 -14.27 -14.72
C GLU A 192 -8.39 -15.74 -14.28
N ASP A 193 -7.23 -16.41 -14.29
CA ASP A 193 -7.05 -17.79 -13.85
C ASP A 193 -6.79 -17.94 -12.34
N ASP A 194 -6.70 -16.83 -11.58
CA ASP A 194 -6.61 -16.92 -10.11
C ASP A 194 -7.89 -17.55 -9.54
N LEU A 195 -7.75 -18.44 -8.56
CA LEU A 195 -8.88 -19.13 -7.89
C LEU A 195 -9.94 -18.15 -7.36
N TRP A 196 -9.52 -16.93 -7.01
CA TRP A 196 -10.42 -15.90 -6.51
C TRP A 196 -11.28 -15.27 -7.61
N CYS A 197 -10.80 -15.26 -8.85
CA CYS A 197 -11.40 -14.65 -10.04
C CYS A 197 -12.16 -15.66 -10.92
N ALA A 198 -11.82 -16.94 -10.86
CA ALA A 198 -12.44 -18.00 -11.64
C ALA A 198 -13.98 -17.99 -11.46
N GLY A 199 -14.71 -17.83 -12.58
CA GLY A 199 -16.17 -17.76 -12.57
C GLY A 199 -16.78 -16.42 -12.11
N LYS A 200 -15.95 -15.39 -11.88
CA LYS A 200 -16.37 -14.05 -11.41
C LYS A 200 -15.90 -12.96 -12.37
N PRO A 201 -16.52 -12.82 -13.56
CA PRO A 201 -16.07 -11.88 -14.60
C PRO A 201 -16.09 -10.41 -14.16
N TRP A 202 -16.85 -10.05 -13.13
CA TRP A 202 -16.82 -8.69 -12.56
C TRP A 202 -15.52 -8.35 -11.82
N LEU A 203 -14.67 -9.35 -11.52
CA LEU A 203 -13.36 -9.16 -10.89
C LEU A 203 -12.21 -8.98 -11.90
N SER A 204 -12.44 -9.15 -13.21
CA SER A 204 -11.38 -9.02 -14.24
C SER A 204 -10.83 -7.60 -14.40
N HIS A 205 -11.54 -6.60 -13.88
CA HIS A 205 -11.12 -5.19 -13.87
C HIS A 205 -10.75 -4.69 -12.47
N ALA A 206 -10.70 -5.59 -11.49
CA ALA A 206 -10.28 -5.30 -10.13
C ALA A 206 -8.79 -5.65 -9.92
N GLY A 207 -8.30 -5.46 -8.71
CA GLY A 207 -6.91 -5.73 -8.36
C GLY A 207 -6.70 -5.83 -6.85
N ASN A 208 -5.53 -6.31 -6.47
CA ASN A 208 -5.12 -6.38 -5.08
C ASN A 208 -4.86 -4.97 -4.54
N GLY A 209 -5.54 -4.61 -3.45
CA GLY A 209 -5.41 -3.32 -2.79
C GLY A 209 -4.30 -3.24 -1.74
N GLY A 210 -3.65 -4.37 -1.39
CA GLY A 210 -2.70 -4.47 -0.28
C GLY A 210 -1.38 -3.73 -0.49
N PHE A 211 -1.01 -3.50 -1.74
CA PHE A 211 -0.04 -2.49 -2.14
C PHE A 211 -0.64 -1.68 -3.30
N SER A 212 -1.19 -0.51 -3.01
CA SER A 212 -1.86 0.30 -4.02
C SER A 212 -1.69 1.80 -3.81
N LEU A 213 -1.41 2.51 -4.90
CA LEU A 213 -1.39 3.97 -4.95
C LEU A 213 -2.77 4.48 -5.40
N ARG A 214 -3.30 5.49 -4.71
CA ARG A 214 -4.61 6.05 -4.98
C ARG A 214 -4.60 7.57 -4.87
N TRP A 215 -5.45 8.22 -5.65
CA TRP A 215 -5.71 9.65 -5.55
C TRP A 215 -7.17 9.91 -5.16
N LEU A 216 -7.39 10.73 -4.14
CA LEU A 216 -8.72 10.95 -3.53
C LEU A 216 -9.55 12.09 -4.17
N HIS A 217 -9.27 12.47 -5.42
CA HIS A 217 -9.85 13.65 -6.05
C HIS A 217 -11.16 13.40 -6.83
#